data_AF-A0A7S1TZU1-F1
#
_entry.id   AF-A0A7S1TZU1-F1
#
_cell.length_a   1.000
_cell.length_b   1.000
_cell.length_c   1.000
_cell.angle_alpha   90.00
_cell.angle_beta   90.00
_cell.angle_gamma   90.00
#
_symmetry.space_group_name_H-M   'P 1'
#
loop_
_entity.id
_entity.type
_entity.pdbx_description
1 polymer ?
#
loop_
_entity_poly.entity_id
_entity_poly.type
_entity_poly.pdbx_seq_one_letter_code
_entity_poly.pdbx_strand_id
1 'polypeptide(L)'
;ELEAAAAAAPRVWVSRFVDYTSKYGLGFLLNNGSSGVYFNDSTKIVLNPAGTRFAYVERRRHTPKGSEHLAHYYGIDAYPADLQKKVTLLKHFHSYLLEQEKSEGKEVAAGAAAAPGGEARPAKAAAKAKGAFKAPAEDVADADLVFLKKWVRTRHAILFRLSNRTVQVVFFDQSEVLLSAGAAAVTYVDKQGGRSELTLAEVLETGRTDVSKRLKYAKDILAQLIAGVPSGKRSGSGSASKSKSEEEKH
;
A
#
# COMPACT_ATOMS: atom_id res chain seq x y z
N GLU A 1 29.29 -4.38 -12.37
CA GLU A 1 29.50 -4.23 -10.91
C GLU A 1 28.16 -3.96 -10.25
N LEU A 2 27.78 -4.74 -9.24
CA LEU A 2 26.55 -4.55 -8.47
C LEU A 2 26.90 -3.60 -7.32
N GLU A 3 26.51 -2.33 -7.44
CA GLU A 3 26.68 -1.35 -6.38
C GLU A 3 25.92 -1.86 -5.14
N ALA A 4 26.65 -2.14 -4.06
CA ALA A 4 26.11 -2.47 -2.76
C ALA A 4 25.42 -1.23 -2.21
N ALA A 5 24.18 -0.98 -2.63
CA ALA A 5 23.32 0.00 -1.99
C ALA A 5 23.26 -0.37 -0.50
N ALA A 6 23.84 0.48 0.35
CA ALA A 6 23.79 0.33 1.79
C ALA A 6 22.37 -0.01 2.23
N ALA A 7 22.22 -0.85 3.26
CA ALA A 7 20.96 -1.30 3.82
C ALA A 7 20.17 -0.12 4.43
N ALA A 8 19.65 0.76 3.58
CA ALA A 8 18.93 1.94 3.97
C ALA A 8 17.47 1.57 4.21
N ALA A 9 16.93 2.06 5.32
CA ALA A 9 15.52 1.94 5.61
C ALA A 9 14.67 2.55 4.47
N PRO A 10 13.47 2.02 4.22
CA PRO A 10 12.58 2.56 3.20
C PRO A 10 12.26 4.04 3.47
N ARG A 11 12.65 4.92 2.53
CA ARG A 11 12.41 6.37 2.66
C ARG A 11 10.97 6.77 2.34
N VAL A 12 10.31 6.00 1.47
CA VAL A 12 8.96 6.28 0.99
C VAL A 12 8.07 5.06 1.20
N TRP A 13 6.95 5.27 1.89
CA TRP A 13 5.91 4.27 2.17
C TRP A 13 4.52 4.91 2.13
N VAL A 14 3.48 4.09 2.03
CA VAL A 14 2.08 4.55 2.09
C VAL A 14 1.77 4.96 3.51
N SER A 15 1.42 6.21 3.78
CA SER A 15 0.97 6.68 5.09
C SER A 15 -0.53 6.46 5.28
N ARG A 16 -1.32 6.69 4.22
CA ARG A 16 -2.77 6.52 4.19
C ARG A 16 -3.23 5.89 2.90
N PHE A 17 -4.37 5.22 2.97
CA PHE A 17 -5.07 4.76 1.79
C PHE A 17 -6.56 4.67 2.05
N VAL A 18 -7.34 4.74 0.96
CA VAL A 18 -8.79 4.59 0.97
C VAL A 18 -9.18 3.61 -0.14
N ASP A 19 -9.93 2.58 0.24
CA ASP A 19 -10.38 1.54 -0.68
C ASP A 19 -11.73 1.92 -1.29
N TYR A 20 -11.72 2.34 -2.56
CA TYR A 20 -12.93 2.61 -3.33
C TYR A 20 -12.97 1.77 -4.61
N THR A 21 -12.49 0.54 -4.50
CA THR A 21 -12.36 -0.42 -5.59
C THR A 21 -13.70 -0.88 -6.17
N SER A 22 -14.80 -0.71 -5.44
CA SER A 22 -16.14 -0.97 -5.98
C SER A 22 -16.53 -0.05 -7.15
N LYS A 23 -15.86 1.11 -7.30
CA LYS A 23 -16.14 2.05 -8.39
C LYS A 23 -14.90 2.46 -9.17
N TYR A 24 -13.85 2.93 -8.49
CA TYR A 24 -12.73 3.62 -9.15
C TYR A 24 -11.38 2.94 -8.92
N GLY A 25 -11.08 2.60 -7.67
CA GLY A 25 -9.76 2.07 -7.33
C GLY A 25 -9.34 2.37 -5.89
N LEU A 26 -8.06 2.22 -5.62
CA LEU A 26 -7.43 2.47 -4.32
C LEU A 26 -6.71 3.81 -4.35
N GLY A 27 -7.17 4.79 -3.57
CA GLY A 27 -6.46 6.05 -3.33
C GLY A 27 -5.39 5.86 -2.26
N PHE A 28 -4.23 6.51 -2.40
CA PHE A 28 -3.15 6.43 -1.42
C PHE A 28 -2.43 7.78 -1.25
N LEU A 29 -1.88 7.98 -0.06
CA LEU A 29 -0.98 9.06 0.32
C LEU A 29 0.33 8.43 0.79
N LEU A 30 1.45 9.00 0.37
CA LEU A 30 2.78 8.61 0.78
C LEU A 30 3.27 9.54 1.88
N ASN A 31 4.19 9.06 2.71
CA ASN A 31 4.78 9.81 3.84
C ASN A 31 5.56 11.08 3.44
N ASN A 32 5.87 11.25 2.15
CA ASN A 32 6.53 12.44 1.59
C ASN A 32 5.54 13.47 1.02
N GLY A 33 4.23 13.26 1.16
CA GLY A 33 3.17 14.12 0.64
C GLY A 33 2.71 13.83 -0.79
N SER A 34 3.40 12.96 -1.53
CA SER A 34 2.89 12.46 -2.81
C SER A 34 1.60 11.68 -2.58
N SER A 35 0.66 11.80 -3.51
CA SER A 35 -0.61 11.05 -3.43
C SER A 35 -0.95 10.46 -4.79
N GLY A 36 -1.81 9.46 -4.84
CA GLY A 36 -2.13 8.84 -6.10
C GLY A 36 -3.34 7.91 -6.04
N VAL A 37 -3.67 7.37 -7.20
CA VAL A 37 -4.76 6.41 -7.35
C VAL A 37 -4.26 5.23 -8.17
N TYR A 38 -4.48 4.04 -7.64
CA TYR A 38 -4.40 2.79 -8.40
C TYR A 38 -5.80 2.47 -8.91
N PHE A 39 -6.04 2.64 -10.21
CA PHE A 39 -7.35 2.41 -10.81
C PHE A 39 -7.66 0.93 -11.04
N ASN A 40 -8.94 0.59 -11.11
CA ASN A 40 -9.42 -0.77 -11.39
C ASN A 40 -8.95 -1.29 -12.76
N ASP A 41 -8.72 -0.40 -13.73
CA ASP A 41 -8.15 -0.73 -15.03
C ASP A 41 -6.62 -1.00 -14.98
N SER A 42 -6.02 -1.07 -13.78
CA SER A 42 -4.58 -1.29 -13.54
C SER A 42 -3.65 -0.18 -14.02
N THR A 43 -4.18 0.97 -14.45
CA THR A 43 -3.40 2.20 -14.61
C THR A 43 -3.17 2.86 -13.25
N LYS A 44 -2.17 3.73 -13.14
CA LYS A 44 -1.96 4.55 -11.93
C LYS A 44 -1.82 6.02 -12.29
N ILE A 45 -2.15 6.88 -11.35
CA ILE A 45 -1.80 8.30 -11.40
C ILE A 45 -1.16 8.68 -10.07
N VAL A 46 -0.08 9.45 -10.10
CA VAL A 46 0.61 9.95 -8.90
C VAL A 46 0.86 11.43 -9.04
N LEU A 47 0.41 12.20 -8.06
CA LEU A 47 0.65 13.62 -7.88
C LEU A 47 1.92 13.81 -7.04
N ASN A 48 2.77 14.74 -7.46
CA ASN A 48 3.92 15.17 -6.67
C ASN A 48 3.46 15.84 -5.36
N PRO A 49 4.35 15.96 -4.35
CA PRO A 49 3.99 16.58 -3.07
C PRO A 49 3.52 18.04 -3.20
N ALA A 50 4.01 18.76 -4.21
CA ALA A 50 3.64 20.15 -4.48
C ALA A 50 2.23 20.31 -5.10
N GLY A 51 1.62 19.22 -5.59
CA GLY A 51 0.30 19.27 -6.22
C GLY A 51 0.27 19.83 -7.65
N THR A 52 1.42 20.07 -8.26
CA THR A 52 1.56 20.79 -9.54
C THR A 52 1.71 19.87 -10.75
N ARG A 53 2.30 18.68 -10.55
CA ARG A 53 2.61 17.73 -11.62
C ARG A 53 2.18 16.32 -11.23
N PHE A 54 1.78 15.54 -12.23
CA PHE A 54 1.46 14.14 -12.01
C PHE A 54 2.08 13.23 -13.07
N ALA A 55 2.36 12.00 -12.66
CA ALA A 55 2.73 10.89 -13.52
C ALA A 55 1.50 10.00 -13.77
N TYR A 56 1.17 9.75 -15.04
CA TYR A 56 0.22 8.74 -15.46
C TYR A 56 0.97 7.50 -15.93
N VAL A 57 0.67 6.37 -15.32
CA VAL A 57 1.36 5.10 -15.55
C VAL A 57 0.38 4.13 -16.20
N GLU A 58 0.66 3.74 -17.44
CA GLU A 58 -0.18 2.81 -18.18
C GLU A 58 -0.17 1.40 -17.57
N ARG A 59 -1.15 0.59 -17.98
CA ARG A 59 -1.17 -0.84 -17.66
C ARG A 59 0.08 -1.49 -18.24
N ARG A 60 0.80 -2.21 -17.39
CA ARG A 60 1.98 -2.99 -17.76
C ARG A 60 1.65 -3.93 -18.94
N ARG A 61 2.26 -3.68 -20.10
CA ARG A 61 2.25 -4.62 -21.23
C ARG A 61 3.43 -5.56 -21.07
N HIS A 62 3.23 -6.84 -21.35
CA HIS A 62 4.31 -7.81 -21.33
C HIS A 62 5.03 -7.72 -22.68
N THR A 63 6.14 -6.99 -22.73
CA THR A 63 6.99 -6.93 -23.93
C THR A 63 8.14 -7.92 -23.83
N PRO A 64 8.64 -8.48 -24.94
CA PRO A 64 9.78 -9.41 -24.96
C PRO A 64 11.08 -8.81 -24.40
N LYS A 65 11.25 -7.47 -24.45
CA LYS A 65 12.45 -6.73 -23.99
C LYS A 65 12.44 -6.33 -22.50
N GLY A 66 11.66 -7.03 -21.68
CA GLY A 66 11.39 -6.62 -20.30
C GLY A 66 10.08 -5.86 -20.21
N SER A 67 9.63 -5.56 -19.00
CA SER A 67 8.30 -5.01 -18.79
C SER A 67 8.39 -3.79 -17.89
N GLU A 68 8.54 -2.65 -18.55
CA GLU A 68 8.54 -1.32 -17.96
C GLU A 68 7.12 -0.75 -17.94
N HIS A 69 6.86 0.14 -16.99
CA HIS A 69 5.65 0.92 -17.04
C HIS A 69 5.94 2.18 -17.87
N LEU A 70 5.17 2.39 -18.94
CA LEU A 70 5.20 3.65 -19.67
C LEU A 70 4.56 4.71 -18.78
N ALA A 71 5.40 5.64 -18.31
CA ALA A 71 4.98 6.77 -17.49
C ALA A 71 4.99 8.04 -18.35
N HIS A 72 3.88 8.78 -18.33
CA HIS A 72 3.72 10.07 -18.97
C HIS A 72 3.56 11.13 -17.89
N TYR A 73 4.18 12.30 -18.08
CA TYR A 73 4.21 13.37 -17.09
C TYR A 73 3.46 14.59 -17.61
N TYR A 74 2.61 15.14 -16.76
CA TYR A 74 1.73 16.24 -17.10
C TYR A 74 1.63 17.25 -15.95
N GLY A 75 1.27 18.49 -16.29
CA GLY A 75 0.87 19.48 -15.30
C GLY A 75 -0.56 19.21 -14.83
N ILE A 76 -0.91 19.62 -13.61
CA ILE A 76 -2.26 19.45 -13.06
C ILE A 76 -3.35 20.24 -13.80
N ASP A 77 -2.93 21.19 -14.65
CA ASP A 77 -3.77 22.03 -15.51
C ASP A 77 -3.47 21.85 -17.02
N ALA A 78 -2.51 20.98 -17.37
CA ALA A 78 -2.08 20.78 -18.75
C ALA A 78 -1.86 19.29 -19.05
N TYR A 79 -2.92 18.63 -19.55
CA TYR A 79 -2.95 17.21 -19.86
C TYR A 79 -3.99 16.88 -20.94
N PRO A 80 -3.89 15.73 -21.62
CA PRO A 80 -4.85 15.31 -22.65
C PRO A 80 -6.26 15.06 -22.10
N ALA A 81 -7.29 15.39 -22.89
CA ALA A 81 -8.70 15.38 -22.44
C ALA A 81 -9.23 14.00 -21.99
N ASP A 82 -8.63 12.91 -22.48
CA ASP A 82 -8.95 11.54 -22.08
C ASP A 82 -8.61 11.23 -20.61
N LEU A 83 -7.66 11.96 -20.01
CA LEU A 83 -7.30 11.84 -18.60
C LEU A 83 -8.19 12.63 -17.65
N GLN A 84 -9.08 13.51 -18.15
CA GLN A 84 -9.92 14.40 -17.35
C GLN A 84 -10.58 13.70 -16.16
N LYS A 85 -11.27 12.57 -16.39
CA LYS A 85 -11.96 11.82 -15.32
C LYS A 85 -11.00 11.29 -14.25
N LYS A 86 -9.81 10.83 -14.65
CA LYS A 86 -8.79 10.30 -13.73
C LYS A 86 -8.14 11.42 -12.91
N VAL A 87 -7.90 12.57 -13.52
CA VAL A 87 -7.37 13.76 -12.84
C VAL A 87 -8.39 14.32 -11.84
N THR A 88 -9.68 14.37 -12.20
CA THR A 88 -10.75 14.75 -11.25
C THR A 88 -10.76 13.83 -10.03
N LEU A 89 -10.73 12.50 -10.24
CA LEU A 89 -10.65 11.54 -9.14
C LEU A 89 -9.39 11.72 -8.29
N LEU A 90 -8.24 11.97 -8.91
CA LEU A 90 -6.99 12.27 -8.20
C LEU A 90 -7.16 13.49 -7.28
N LYS A 91 -7.73 14.60 -7.77
CA LYS A 91 -7.97 15.82 -6.97
C LYS A 91 -8.87 15.52 -5.77
N HIS A 92 -9.94 14.73 -5.94
CA HIS A 92 -10.83 14.32 -4.85
C HIS A 92 -10.13 13.44 -3.82
N PHE A 93 -9.42 12.39 -4.24
CA PHE A 93 -8.68 11.51 -3.33
C PHE A 93 -7.57 12.27 -2.58
N HIS A 94 -6.84 13.14 -3.27
CA HIS A 94 -5.80 13.97 -2.68
C HIS A 94 -6.33 14.84 -1.55
N SER A 95 -7.40 15.60 -1.82
CA SER A 95 -8.03 16.49 -0.83
C SER A 95 -8.54 15.71 0.38
N TYR A 96 -9.27 14.61 0.14
CA TYR A 96 -9.80 13.74 1.19
C TYR A 96 -8.70 13.14 2.09
N LEU A 97 -7.61 12.64 1.49
CA LEU A 97 -6.52 12.02 2.24
C LEU A 97 -5.71 13.05 3.05
N LEU A 98 -5.49 14.25 2.50
CA LEU A 98 -4.81 15.34 3.21
C LEU A 98 -5.65 15.91 4.36
N GLU A 99 -6.96 16.05 4.17
CA GLU A 99 -7.88 16.50 5.22
C GLU A 99 -7.85 15.55 6.42
N GLN A 100 -7.89 14.23 6.16
CA GLN A 100 -7.79 13.22 7.21
C GLN A 100 -6.46 13.30 7.97
N GLU A 101 -5.35 13.52 7.25
CA GLU A 101 -4.04 13.66 7.87
C GLU A 101 -3.97 14.90 8.77
N LYS A 102 -4.57 16.02 8.35
CA LYS A 102 -4.62 17.28 9.12
C LYS A 102 -5.56 17.21 10.33
N SER A 103 -6.71 16.55 10.21
CA SER A 103 -7.67 16.44 11.31
C SER A 103 -7.10 15.66 12.50
N GLU A 104 -6.26 14.65 12.25
CA GLU A 104 -5.63 13.88 13.31
C GLU A 104 -4.48 14.65 14.02
N GLY A 105 -3.85 15.62 13.35
CA GLY A 105 -2.89 16.53 14.00
C GLY A 105 -3.53 17.54 14.95
N LYS A 106 -4.86 17.70 14.91
CA LYS A 106 -5.64 18.64 15.73
C LYS A 106 -6.51 17.98 16.79
N GLU A 107 -6.58 16.65 16.88
CA GLU A 107 -7.42 15.95 17.86
C GLU A 107 -6.91 15.97 19.33
N VAL A 108 -5.97 16.88 19.63
CA VAL A 108 -5.67 17.35 21.00
C VAL A 108 -6.41 18.67 21.32
N ALA A 109 -7.11 19.28 20.36
CA ALA A 109 -7.85 20.53 20.56
C ALA A 109 -9.14 20.60 19.72
N ALA A 110 -10.26 20.32 20.40
CA ALA A 110 -11.62 20.78 20.10
C ALA A 110 -12.35 20.24 18.84
N GLY A 111 -13.34 19.38 19.09
CA GLY A 111 -14.77 19.71 18.92
C GLY A 111 -15.27 20.20 17.55
N ALA A 112 -15.83 19.25 16.79
CA ALA A 112 -16.96 19.35 15.86
C ALA A 112 -17.14 20.61 14.98
N ALA A 113 -17.05 20.44 13.66
CA ALA A 113 -17.96 21.09 12.71
C ALA A 113 -18.07 20.28 11.41
N ALA A 114 -19.31 19.94 11.04
CA ALA A 114 -19.67 19.37 9.75
C ALA A 114 -19.74 20.48 8.68
N ALA A 115 -19.43 20.15 7.42
CA ALA A 115 -19.69 21.03 6.29
C ALA A 115 -20.30 20.26 5.10
N PRO A 116 -21.05 20.95 4.22
CA PRO A 116 -22.13 20.41 3.41
C PRO A 116 -21.72 20.08 1.96
N GLY A 117 -22.53 19.26 1.28
CA GLY A 117 -22.41 19.03 -0.16
C GLY A 117 -22.50 17.56 -0.50
N GLY A 118 -23.69 17.11 -0.87
CA GLY A 118 -24.00 15.72 -1.15
C GLY A 118 -23.37 15.23 -2.45
N GLU A 119 -22.24 14.55 -2.35
CA GLU A 119 -21.87 13.44 -3.23
C GLU A 119 -21.10 12.41 -2.40
N ALA A 120 -21.44 11.14 -2.61
CA ALA A 120 -21.18 10.04 -1.68
C ALA A 120 -19.70 9.94 -1.24
N ARG A 121 -19.47 10.19 0.06
CA ARG A 121 -18.25 9.86 0.81
C ARG A 121 -17.79 8.45 0.42
N PRO A 122 -16.50 8.22 0.09
CA PRO A 122 -15.99 6.85 -0.04
C PRO A 122 -15.94 6.22 1.35
N ALA A 123 -17.08 5.68 1.80
CA ALA A 123 -17.23 4.98 3.05
C ALA A 123 -16.75 3.53 2.88
N LYS A 124 -15.44 3.33 2.78
CA LYS A 124 -14.79 2.05 3.10
C LYS A 124 -13.39 2.30 3.66
N ALA A 125 -13.29 2.12 4.98
CA ALA A 125 -12.10 1.96 5.81
C ALA A 125 -10.81 2.61 5.26
N ALA A 126 -10.56 3.86 5.67
CA ALA A 126 -9.21 4.40 5.63
C ALA A 126 -8.37 3.62 6.65
N ALA A 127 -7.27 3.00 6.23
CA ALA A 127 -6.36 2.33 7.15
C ALA A 127 -5.01 3.03 7.18
N LYS A 128 -4.40 2.93 8.37
CA LYS A 128 -3.26 3.74 8.80
C LYS A 128 -1.98 2.93 8.68
N ALA A 129 -0.95 3.55 8.12
CA ALA A 129 0.42 3.14 8.34
C ALA A 129 1.07 4.15 9.29
N LYS A 130 1.86 3.67 10.25
CA LYS A 130 2.43 4.52 11.30
C LYS A 130 3.76 5.08 10.84
N GLY A 131 3.87 6.40 10.73
CA GLY A 131 5.11 7.13 10.43
C GLY A 131 4.93 8.62 10.33
N ALA A 132 5.93 9.39 10.77
CA ALA A 132 5.90 10.84 10.66
C ALA A 132 5.85 11.28 9.18
N PHE A 133 4.87 12.11 8.84
CA PHE A 133 4.84 12.88 7.61
C PHE A 133 6.09 13.76 7.57
N LYS A 134 6.94 13.58 6.54
CA LYS A 134 8.03 14.52 6.29
C LYS A 134 7.46 15.63 5.41
N ALA A 135 7.72 16.89 5.76
CA ALA A 135 7.34 18.05 4.95
C ALA A 135 7.61 17.79 3.46
N PRO A 136 6.73 18.25 2.55
CA PRO A 136 6.84 17.97 1.13
C PRO A 136 8.25 18.34 0.66
N ALA A 137 8.99 17.35 0.16
CA ALA A 137 10.29 17.60 -0.43
C ALA A 137 10.09 18.50 -1.65
N GLU A 138 10.87 19.59 -1.72
CA GLU A 138 10.89 20.49 -2.87
C GLU A 138 11.19 19.69 -4.15
N ASP A 139 10.42 19.98 -5.20
CA ASP A 139 10.54 19.49 -6.58
C ASP A 139 11.13 18.09 -6.74
N VAL A 140 10.37 17.08 -6.31
CA VAL A 140 10.66 15.68 -6.66
C VAL A 140 10.67 15.56 -8.18
N ALA A 141 11.83 15.25 -8.76
CA ALA A 141 11.97 15.05 -10.20
C ALA A 141 10.95 14.00 -10.68
N ASP A 142 10.39 14.22 -11.86
CA ASP A 142 9.36 13.36 -12.47
C ASP A 142 9.78 11.87 -12.45
N ALA A 143 11.06 11.57 -12.71
CA ALA A 143 11.60 10.21 -12.71
C ALA A 143 11.58 9.52 -11.33
N ASP A 144 11.58 10.30 -10.24
CA ASP A 144 11.68 9.80 -8.87
C ASP A 144 10.32 9.66 -8.18
N LEU A 145 9.22 9.97 -8.88
CA LEU A 145 7.87 9.82 -8.34
C LEU A 145 7.54 8.36 -8.04
N VAL A 146 7.52 8.03 -6.75
CA VAL A 146 7.16 6.70 -6.26
C VAL A 146 5.66 6.50 -6.39
N PHE A 147 5.25 5.34 -6.91
CA PHE A 147 3.86 4.98 -7.08
C PHE A 147 3.58 3.55 -6.62
N LEU A 148 2.32 3.25 -6.35
CA LEU A 148 1.89 1.90 -5.99
C LEU A 148 1.89 1.00 -7.23
N LYS A 149 2.79 0.00 -7.26
CA LYS A 149 2.88 -0.96 -8.36
C LYS A 149 1.83 -2.06 -8.28
N LYS A 150 1.58 -2.58 -7.08
CA LYS A 150 0.60 -3.63 -6.79
C LYS A 150 0.18 -3.53 -5.33
N TRP A 151 -1.02 -4.03 -5.04
CA TRP A 151 -1.49 -4.20 -3.65
C TRP A 151 -2.35 -5.45 -3.54
N VAL A 152 -2.46 -5.98 -2.32
CA VAL A 152 -3.36 -7.10 -2.01
C VAL A 152 -3.86 -6.97 -0.58
N ARG A 153 -5.17 -7.17 -0.40
CA ARG A 153 -5.79 -7.26 0.91
C ARG A 153 -6.03 -8.73 1.23
N THR A 154 -5.59 -9.16 2.39
CA THR A 154 -5.84 -10.49 2.92
C THR A 154 -6.78 -10.40 4.13
N ARG A 155 -7.04 -11.52 4.78
CA ARG A 155 -7.82 -11.57 6.03
C ARG A 155 -7.14 -10.81 7.19
N HIS A 156 -5.81 -10.70 7.19
CA HIS A 156 -5.06 -10.21 8.36
C HIS A 156 -4.25 -8.94 8.09
N ALA A 157 -4.05 -8.58 6.83
CA ALA A 157 -3.22 -7.44 6.46
C ALA A 157 -3.60 -6.89 5.09
N ILE A 158 -3.02 -5.74 4.77
CA ILE A 158 -2.88 -5.24 3.41
C ILE A 158 -1.40 -5.12 3.08
N LEU A 159 -1.01 -5.53 1.88
CA LEU A 159 0.34 -5.41 1.37
C LEU A 159 0.37 -4.42 0.21
N PHE A 160 1.33 -3.50 0.25
CA PHE A 160 1.64 -2.54 -0.79
C PHE A 160 3.02 -2.83 -1.36
N ARG A 161 3.14 -2.90 -2.69
CA ARG A 161 4.41 -2.94 -3.40
C ARG A 161 4.58 -1.65 -4.17
N LEU A 162 5.60 -0.88 -3.86
CA LEU A 162 5.91 0.41 -4.49
C LEU A 162 6.86 0.28 -5.69
N SER A 163 6.94 1.32 -6.50
CA SER A 163 7.78 1.38 -7.70
C SER A 163 9.28 1.29 -7.39
N ASN A 164 9.70 1.88 -6.27
CA ASN A 164 11.04 1.86 -5.68
C ASN A 164 11.41 0.52 -4.99
N ARG A 165 10.64 -0.55 -5.23
CA ARG A 165 10.85 -1.90 -4.67
C ARG A 165 10.63 -2.01 -3.15
N THR A 166 10.16 -0.95 -2.49
CA THR A 166 9.68 -1.04 -1.11
C THR A 166 8.44 -1.93 -1.06
N VAL A 167 8.41 -2.83 -0.08
CA VAL A 167 7.22 -3.60 0.28
C VAL A 167 6.79 -3.19 1.66
N GLN A 168 5.52 -2.88 1.81
CA GLN A 168 4.93 -2.51 3.09
C GLN A 168 3.76 -3.45 3.38
N VAL A 169 3.69 -3.96 4.60
CA VAL A 169 2.60 -4.82 5.08
C VAL A 169 2.02 -4.18 6.32
N VAL A 170 0.79 -3.71 6.21
CA VAL A 170 0.02 -3.11 7.31
C VAL A 170 -0.94 -4.17 7.84
N PHE A 171 -0.71 -4.63 9.06
CA PHE A 171 -1.56 -5.63 9.71
C PHE A 171 -2.74 -4.97 10.41
N PHE A 172 -3.88 -5.66 10.46
CA PHE A 172 -5.09 -5.12 11.11
C PHE A 172 -4.97 -5.03 12.64
N ASP A 173 -3.95 -5.68 13.22
CA ASP A 173 -3.58 -5.55 14.63
C ASP A 173 -2.71 -4.31 14.93
N GLN A 174 -2.64 -3.36 13.99
CA GLN A 174 -1.89 -2.10 14.07
C GLN A 174 -0.36 -2.24 14.01
N SER A 175 0.16 -3.46 13.82
CA SER A 175 1.58 -3.65 13.51
C SER A 175 1.86 -3.47 12.02
N GLU A 176 3.11 -3.13 11.69
CA GLU A 176 3.52 -2.84 10.32
C GLU A 176 4.92 -3.39 10.05
N VAL A 177 5.16 -3.86 8.84
CA VAL A 177 6.48 -4.25 8.35
C VAL A 177 6.76 -3.49 7.07
N LEU A 178 7.89 -2.81 6.99
CA LEU A 178 8.43 -2.23 5.76
C LEU A 178 9.73 -2.94 5.41
N LEU A 179 9.86 -3.34 4.16
CA LEU A 179 11.03 -4.00 3.59
C LEU A 179 11.60 -3.08 2.51
N SER A 180 12.89 -2.79 2.61
CA SER A 180 13.62 -2.08 1.56
C SER A 180 13.87 -2.98 0.34
N ALA A 181 14.44 -2.40 -0.73
CA ALA A 181 14.78 -3.16 -1.93
C ALA A 181 15.69 -4.35 -1.58
N GLY A 182 15.29 -5.56 -1.99
CA GLY A 182 16.04 -6.79 -1.68
C GLY A 182 15.95 -7.24 -0.21
N ALA A 183 15.08 -6.63 0.60
CA ALA A 183 14.94 -6.88 2.03
C ALA A 183 16.25 -6.69 2.83
N ALA A 184 17.10 -5.77 2.37
CA ALA A 184 18.35 -5.42 3.06
C ALA A 184 18.09 -4.81 4.45
N ALA A 185 17.01 -4.02 4.59
CA ALA A 185 16.55 -3.45 5.83
C ALA A 185 15.07 -3.76 6.06
N VAL A 186 14.73 -4.06 7.31
CA VAL A 186 13.39 -4.33 7.81
C VAL A 186 13.07 -3.28 8.86
N THR A 187 12.05 -2.46 8.60
CA THR A 187 11.46 -1.60 9.62
C THR A 187 10.21 -2.28 10.15
N TYR A 188 10.22 -2.65 11.43
CA TYR A 188 9.04 -3.13 12.13
C TYR A 188 8.43 -1.99 12.95
N VAL A 189 7.11 -1.81 12.83
CA VAL A 189 6.35 -0.93 13.70
C VAL A 189 5.43 -1.77 14.56
N ASP A 190 5.58 -1.66 15.87
CA ASP A 190 4.75 -2.42 16.80
C ASP A 190 3.33 -1.82 16.96
N LYS A 191 2.51 -2.50 17.75
CA LYS A 191 1.13 -2.08 18.04
C LYS A 191 1.03 -0.75 18.77
N GLN A 192 2.07 -0.35 19.48
CA GLN A 192 2.17 0.92 20.22
C GLN A 192 2.71 2.05 19.32
N GLY A 193 3.33 1.71 18.19
CA GLY A 193 3.92 2.66 17.25
C GLY A 193 5.44 2.78 17.39
N GLY A 194 6.06 1.98 18.25
CA GLY A 194 7.51 1.87 18.34
C GLY A 194 8.07 1.34 17.02
N ARG A 195 9.02 2.08 16.45
CA ARG A 195 9.73 1.70 15.21
C ARG A 195 11.05 1.05 15.57
N SER A 196 11.32 -0.14 15.05
CA SER A 196 12.61 -0.81 15.11
C SER A 196 13.11 -1.05 13.70
N GLU A 197 14.34 -0.61 13.41
CA GLU A 197 15.03 -0.93 12.17
C GLU A 197 16.00 -2.07 12.44
N LEU A 198 15.88 -3.13 11.66
CA LEU A 198 16.63 -4.38 11.82
C LEU A 198 17.05 -4.89 10.45
N THR A 199 18.17 -5.59 10.38
CA THR A 199 18.53 -6.42 9.24
C THR A 199 17.84 -7.78 9.35
N LEU A 200 17.76 -8.51 8.23
CA LEU A 200 17.26 -9.90 8.27
C LEU A 200 18.12 -10.81 9.16
N ALA A 201 19.44 -10.59 9.19
CA ALA A 201 20.35 -11.36 10.03
C ALA A 201 20.04 -11.14 11.52
N GLU A 202 19.92 -9.87 11.95
CA GLU A 202 19.59 -9.53 13.34
C GLU A 202 18.26 -10.12 13.80
N VAL A 203 17.23 -10.16 12.93
CA VAL A 203 15.94 -10.78 13.30
C VAL A 203 16.07 -12.27 13.53
N LEU A 204 16.92 -12.95 12.76
CA LEU A 204 17.20 -14.38 12.92
C LEU A 204 18.03 -14.66 14.17
N GLU A 205 19.01 -13.81 14.47
CA GLU A 205 19.92 -13.95 15.62
C GLU A 205 19.25 -13.60 16.96
N THR A 206 18.49 -12.50 17.00
CA THR A 206 17.82 -12.02 18.24
C THR A 206 16.61 -12.87 18.64
N GLY A 207 16.16 -13.79 17.80
CA GLY A 207 15.02 -14.66 18.10
C GLY A 207 13.69 -13.93 18.27
N ARG A 208 13.52 -12.72 17.69
CA ARG A 208 12.30 -11.91 17.74
C ARG A 208 11.14 -12.58 16.99
N THR A 209 10.48 -13.52 17.66
CA THR A 209 9.45 -14.39 17.05
C THR A 209 8.23 -13.61 16.53
N ASP A 210 7.93 -12.45 17.10
CA ASP A 210 6.90 -11.51 16.67
C ASP A 210 7.18 -10.98 15.26
N VAL A 211 8.40 -10.49 15.02
CA VAL A 211 8.85 -9.96 13.72
C VAL A 211 9.01 -11.10 12.72
N SER A 212 9.62 -12.22 13.11
CA SER A 212 9.84 -13.39 12.25
C SER A 212 8.53 -13.97 11.69
N LYS A 213 7.47 -14.05 12.50
CA LYS A 213 6.15 -14.49 12.03
C LYS A 213 5.57 -13.54 10.98
N ARG A 214 5.80 -12.24 11.12
CA ARG A 214 5.24 -11.19 10.24
C ARG A 214 6.02 -11.14 8.92
N LEU A 215 7.34 -11.33 8.98
CA LEU A 215 8.20 -11.50 7.81
C LEU A 215 7.85 -12.76 7.02
N LYS A 216 7.64 -13.89 7.69
CA LYS A 216 7.19 -15.13 7.04
C LYS A 216 5.86 -14.91 6.32
N TYR A 217 4.90 -14.29 7.00
CA TYR A 217 3.61 -13.93 6.40
C TYR A 217 3.76 -13.00 5.18
N ALA A 218 4.60 -11.97 5.28
CA ALA A 218 4.89 -11.07 4.17
C ALA A 218 5.50 -11.80 2.96
N LYS A 219 6.45 -12.71 3.19
CA LYS A 219 7.05 -13.56 2.14
C LYS A 219 5.98 -14.39 1.42
N ASP A 220 5.08 -15.03 2.16
CA ASP A 220 4.04 -15.89 1.58
C ASP A 220 3.07 -15.08 0.69
N ILE A 221 2.67 -13.88 1.13
CA ILE A 221 1.83 -12.98 0.32
C ILE A 221 2.59 -12.50 -0.92
N LEU A 222 3.87 -12.13 -0.77
CA LEU A 222 4.68 -11.68 -1.90
C LEU A 222 4.83 -12.76 -2.98
N ALA A 223 5.04 -14.01 -2.57
CA ALA A 223 5.11 -15.13 -3.49
C ALA A 223 3.81 -15.28 -4.30
N GLN A 224 2.65 -15.17 -3.65
CA GLN A 224 1.34 -15.20 -4.34
C GLN A 224 1.18 -14.03 -5.32
N LEU A 225 1.61 -12.83 -4.92
CA LEU A 225 1.51 -11.60 -5.71
C LEU A 225 2.43 -11.58 -6.95
N ILE A 226 3.52 -12.35 -6.91
CA ILE A 226 4.44 -12.58 -8.04
C ILE A 226 3.94 -13.71 -8.93
N ALA A 227 3.49 -14.83 -8.36
CA ALA A 227 3.00 -16.00 -9.07
C ALA A 227 1.67 -15.76 -9.83
N GLY A 228 0.99 -14.65 -9.56
CA GLY A 228 -0.22 -14.27 -10.28
C GLY A 228 -1.44 -15.14 -9.97
N VAL A 229 -1.38 -15.94 -8.89
CA VAL A 229 -2.48 -16.80 -8.48
C VAL A 229 -3.55 -15.92 -7.79
N PRO A 230 -4.78 -15.84 -8.31
CA PRO A 230 -5.85 -15.08 -7.68
C PRO A 230 -6.17 -15.66 -6.29
N SER A 231 -6.34 -14.78 -5.30
CA SER A 231 -6.88 -15.16 -3.99
C SER A 231 -8.37 -15.51 -4.13
N GLY A 232 -8.70 -16.79 -4.28
CA GLY A 232 -10.09 -17.25 -4.36
C GLY A 232 -10.27 -18.75 -4.12
N LYS A 233 -10.89 -19.08 -2.98
CA LYS A 233 -11.47 -20.37 -2.55
C LYS A 233 -10.51 -21.51 -2.12
N ARG A 234 -10.31 -21.60 -0.81
CA ARG A 234 -10.45 -22.89 -0.10
C ARG A 234 -11.66 -22.77 0.82
N SER A 235 -12.84 -23.13 0.32
CA SER A 235 -13.97 -23.51 1.16
C SER A 235 -13.65 -24.87 1.74
N GLY A 236 -13.74 -24.99 3.06
CA GLY A 236 -13.62 -26.27 3.74
C GLY A 236 -14.77 -27.20 3.38
N SER A 237 -14.47 -28.48 3.23
CA SER A 237 -15.36 -29.56 3.62
C SER A 237 -14.50 -30.60 4.35
N GLY A 238 -14.25 -30.34 5.63
CA GLY A 238 -13.98 -31.42 6.56
C GLY A 238 -15.32 -32.05 6.93
N SER A 239 -15.69 -33.14 6.26
CA SER A 239 -16.68 -34.08 6.78
C SER A 239 -15.94 -35.30 7.30
N ALA A 240 -15.53 -35.23 8.57
CA ALA A 240 -15.22 -36.41 9.35
C ALA A 240 -16.43 -36.69 10.23
N SER A 241 -17.22 -37.71 9.89
CA SER A 241 -18.19 -38.29 10.82
C SER A 241 -18.35 -39.78 10.53
N LYS A 242 -17.58 -40.54 11.33
CA LYS A 242 -17.98 -41.73 12.08
C LYS A 242 -18.49 -42.96 11.29
N SER A 243 -17.55 -43.88 11.11
CA SER A 243 -17.76 -45.32 11.04
C SER A 243 -18.67 -45.80 12.18
N LYS A 244 -19.76 -46.50 11.82
CA LYS A 244 -20.62 -47.24 12.73
C LYS A 244 -20.31 -48.72 12.53
N SER A 245 -19.74 -49.33 13.55
CA SER A 245 -19.63 -50.76 13.74
C SER A 245 -21.03 -51.34 14.02
N GLU A 246 -21.47 -52.28 13.19
CA GLU A 246 -22.56 -53.20 13.54
C GLU A 246 -21.93 -54.57 13.79
N GLU A 247 -21.91 -54.93 15.07
CA GLU A 247 -21.59 -56.25 15.61
C GLU A 247 -22.89 -56.76 16.26
N GLU A 248 -23.36 -57.90 15.75
CA GLU A 248 -23.93 -59.03 16.49
C GLU A 248 -24.89 -58.75 17.67
N LYS A 249 -26.17 -59.13 17.52
CA LYS A 249 -26.86 -60.20 18.28
C LYS A 249 -28.37 -59.97 18.46
N HIS A 250 -29.07 -61.11 18.30
CA HIS A 250 -30.44 -61.47 18.71
C HIS A 250 -31.61 -60.98 17.87
#